data_AF-A0A2N3UB81-F1
#
_entry.id   AF-A0A2N3UB81-F1
#
_cell.length_a   1.000
_cell.length_b   1.000
_cell.length_c   1.000
_cell.angle_alpha   90.00
_cell.angle_beta   90.00
_cell.angle_gamma   90.00
#
_symmetry.space_group_name_H-M   'P 1'
#
loop_
_entity.id
_entity.type
_entity.pdbx_description
1 polymer ?
#
loop_
_entity_poly.entity_id
_entity_poly.type
_entity_poly.pdbx_seq_one_letter_code
_entity_poly.pdbx_strand_id
1 'polypeptide(L)'
;MKKTNTFFLPAIIGFSLFLPSCSHPEEVIPAPEPLDKTVVFQVYGQQDFSYSQFGEEKVTVELVISRMNKDVADAAVQVVFDSTFTMALKDIPVRANRLYIRKTIPAVLDSKEEVHIGTGYTYRQSSFGKNQTFPAGQQEKQVELIIY
;
A
#
# COMPACT_ATOMS: atom_id res chain seq x y z
N MET A 1 3.44 85.96 -30.26
CA MET A 1 2.04 86.44 -30.38
C MET A 1 1.11 85.41 -29.73
N LYS A 2 0.33 85.84 -28.73
CA LYS A 2 -1.09 85.51 -28.43
C LYS A 2 -1.60 84.11 -28.87
N LYS A 3 -2.15 83.21 -28.03
CA LYS A 3 -3.16 83.37 -26.96
C LYS A 3 -3.24 82.12 -26.07
N THR A 4 -3.54 82.37 -24.79
CA THR A 4 -4.10 81.50 -23.76
C THR A 4 -5.45 80.89 -24.16
N ASN A 5 -5.77 79.68 -23.66
CA ASN A 5 -7.08 79.46 -23.05
C ASN A 5 -7.06 78.27 -22.08
N THR A 6 -7.51 78.57 -20.86
CA THR A 6 -7.70 77.72 -19.69
C THR A 6 -9.14 77.19 -19.67
N PHE A 7 -9.37 76.19 -18.80
CA PHE A 7 -10.65 75.65 -18.29
C PHE A 7 -11.28 74.52 -19.14
N PHE A 8 -11.89 73.46 -18.61
CA PHE A 8 -12.53 73.18 -17.31
C PHE A 8 -12.39 71.65 -17.00
N LEU A 9 -12.17 71.29 -15.73
CA LEU A 9 -12.54 69.98 -15.19
C LEU A 9 -14.05 69.98 -14.90
N PRO A 10 -14.73 68.83 -15.05
CA PRO A 10 -15.43 68.30 -13.89
C PRO A 10 -15.15 66.81 -13.68
N ALA A 11 -15.11 66.44 -12.42
CA ALA A 11 -15.00 65.08 -11.93
C ALA A 11 -16.21 64.22 -12.34
N ILE A 12 -15.95 62.99 -12.78
CA ILE A 12 -16.86 61.87 -12.57
C ILE A 12 -16.04 60.73 -11.94
N ILE A 13 -16.25 60.60 -10.63
CA ILE A 13 -15.97 59.43 -9.82
C ILE A 13 -16.85 58.30 -10.36
N GLY A 14 -16.30 57.11 -10.64
CA GLY A 14 -17.16 56.05 -11.14
C GLY A 14 -16.50 54.71 -11.44
N PHE A 15 -16.19 53.98 -10.37
CA PHE A 15 -16.21 52.52 -10.34
C PHE A 15 -15.16 51.78 -11.20
N SER A 16 -13.91 51.81 -10.73
CA SER A 16 -12.98 50.70 -10.97
C SER A 16 -13.62 49.43 -10.44
N LEU A 17 -14.01 48.52 -11.34
CA LEU A 17 -14.36 47.15 -11.05
C LEU A 17 -13.15 46.46 -10.40
N PHE A 18 -12.97 46.66 -9.09
CA PHE A 18 -12.22 45.75 -8.26
C PHE A 18 -13.03 44.45 -8.22
N LEU A 19 -12.73 43.54 -9.13
CA LEU A 19 -13.00 42.13 -8.90
C LEU A 19 -12.32 41.82 -7.55
N PRO A 20 -13.05 41.39 -6.51
CA PRO A 20 -12.37 40.83 -5.35
C PRO A 20 -11.60 39.65 -5.89
N SER A 21 -10.28 39.78 -5.98
CA SER A 21 -9.39 38.63 -6.03
C SER A 21 -9.73 37.86 -4.77
N CYS A 22 -10.57 36.85 -4.93
CA CYS A 22 -10.80 35.83 -3.95
C CYS A 22 -9.47 35.10 -3.85
N SER A 23 -8.56 35.64 -3.03
CA SER A 23 -7.39 34.92 -2.55
C SER A 23 -7.96 33.78 -1.73
N HIS A 24 -8.34 32.70 -2.41
CA HIS A 24 -8.47 31.42 -1.75
C HIS A 24 -7.12 31.22 -1.08
N PRO A 25 -7.06 31.11 0.26
CA PRO A 25 -5.82 30.69 0.89
C PRO A 25 -5.46 29.37 0.23
N GLU A 26 -4.31 29.35 -0.45
CA GLU A 26 -3.76 28.16 -1.08
C GLU A 26 -3.69 27.12 0.03
N GLU A 27 -4.60 26.13 -0.03
CA GLU A 27 -4.71 25.11 1.00
C GLU A 27 -3.41 24.32 0.94
N VAL A 28 -2.53 24.55 1.92
CA VAL A 28 -1.24 23.86 2.02
C VAL A 28 -1.55 22.40 2.30
N ILE A 29 -1.58 21.58 1.25
CA ILE A 29 -1.70 20.13 1.39
C ILE A 29 -0.43 19.66 2.12
N PRO A 30 -0.52 19.09 3.33
CA PRO A 30 0.66 18.67 4.06
C PRO A 30 1.44 17.65 3.24
N ALA A 31 2.77 17.78 3.27
CA ALA A 31 3.63 16.83 2.59
C ALA A 31 3.36 15.42 3.17
N PRO A 32 3.21 14.40 2.32
CA PRO A 32 2.97 13.05 2.80
C PRO A 32 4.14 12.58 3.65
N GLU A 33 3.83 11.96 4.79
CA GLU A 33 4.83 11.44 5.73
C GLU A 33 5.06 9.94 5.47
N PRO A 34 6.33 9.48 5.43
CA PRO A 34 6.64 8.06 5.32
C PRO A 34 6.30 7.35 6.64
N LEU A 35 5.69 6.17 6.55
CA LEU A 35 5.41 5.32 7.70
C LEU A 35 5.98 3.91 7.55
N ASP A 36 6.37 3.30 8.66
CA ASP A 36 6.72 1.89 8.68
C ASP A 36 5.44 1.04 8.66
N LYS A 37 5.39 0.05 7.77
CA LYS A 37 4.27 -0.90 7.67
C LYS A 37 4.71 -2.29 8.06
N THR A 38 3.91 -2.97 8.87
CA THR A 38 4.17 -4.32 9.36
C THR A 38 3.15 -5.30 8.80
N VAL A 39 3.62 -6.31 8.07
CA VAL A 39 2.83 -7.46 7.63
C VAL A 39 3.08 -8.61 8.59
N VAL A 40 2.01 -9.21 9.10
CA VAL A 40 2.05 -10.41 9.93
C VAL A 40 1.39 -11.56 9.19
N PHE A 41 2.19 -12.46 8.65
CA PHE A 41 1.71 -13.69 8.03
C PHE A 41 1.37 -14.72 9.12
N GLN A 42 0.22 -15.36 8.98
CA GLN A 42 -0.26 -16.45 9.81
C GLN A 42 -0.41 -17.68 8.91
N VAL A 43 0.51 -18.64 9.04
CA VAL A 43 0.51 -19.86 8.24
C VAL A 43 -0.01 -21.01 9.07
N TYR A 44 -1.05 -21.70 8.59
CA TYR A 44 -1.60 -22.88 9.25
C TYR A 44 -2.37 -23.79 8.30
N GLY A 45 -2.49 -25.07 8.67
CA GLY A 45 -3.32 -26.06 7.99
C GLY A 45 -4.76 -26.03 8.51
N GLN A 46 -5.72 -26.35 7.63
CA GLN A 46 -7.10 -26.59 8.04
C GLN A 46 -7.26 -27.95 8.75
N GLN A 47 -6.42 -28.93 8.39
CA GLN A 47 -6.45 -30.30 8.92
C GLN A 47 -5.12 -30.65 9.60
N ASP A 48 -5.20 -31.51 10.62
CA ASP A 48 -4.04 -32.14 11.27
C ASP A 48 -3.64 -33.41 10.49
N PHE A 49 -2.40 -33.45 10.02
CA PHE A 49 -1.84 -34.56 9.25
C PHE A 49 -0.86 -35.43 10.06
N SER A 50 -0.73 -35.21 11.38
CA SER A 50 0.24 -35.91 12.25
C SER A 50 0.16 -37.45 12.18
N TYR A 51 -1.04 -38.00 11.96
CA TYR A 51 -1.29 -39.43 11.86
C TYR A 51 -1.85 -39.85 10.49
N SER A 52 -1.76 -38.97 9.49
CA SER A 52 -2.21 -39.25 8.13
C SER A 52 -1.14 -39.99 7.34
N GLN A 53 -1.54 -40.90 6.45
CA GLN A 53 -0.63 -41.51 5.48
C GLN A 53 0.03 -40.49 4.54
N PHE A 54 -0.58 -39.30 4.41
CA PHE A 54 -0.06 -38.18 3.61
C PHE A 54 0.85 -37.25 4.43
N GLY A 55 1.08 -37.52 5.72
CA GLY A 55 1.79 -36.61 6.62
C GLY A 55 3.21 -36.25 6.20
N GLU A 56 3.91 -37.15 5.51
CA GLU A 56 5.28 -36.92 5.01
C GLU A 56 5.31 -36.17 3.66
N GLU A 57 4.16 -35.94 3.03
CA GLU A 57 4.13 -35.19 1.79
C GLU A 57 4.52 -33.73 2.03
N LYS A 58 5.21 -33.15 1.04
CA LYS A 58 5.77 -31.81 1.18
C LYS A 58 4.81 -30.76 0.62
N VAL A 59 4.68 -29.68 1.37
CA VAL A 59 4.12 -28.41 0.90
C VAL A 59 5.24 -27.39 0.77
N THR A 60 5.22 -26.59 -0.28
CA THR A 60 6.06 -25.40 -0.40
C THR A 60 5.20 -24.17 -0.17
N VAL A 61 5.59 -23.32 0.78
CA VAL A 61 4.91 -22.07 1.11
C VAL A 61 5.70 -20.91 0.55
N GLU A 62 4.99 -19.94 -0.03
CA GLU A 62 5.54 -18.72 -0.62
C GLU A 62 4.87 -17.50 0.03
N LEU A 63 5.69 -16.56 0.50
CA LEU A 63 5.27 -15.30 1.12
C LEU A 63 6.05 -14.15 0.47
N VAL A 64 5.33 -13.23 -0.16
CA VAL A 64 5.92 -12.13 -0.93
C VAL A 64 5.33 -10.81 -0.49
N ILE A 65 6.16 -9.78 -0.40
CA ILE A 65 5.75 -8.39 -0.27
C ILE A 65 6.45 -7.60 -1.37
N SER A 66 5.68 -6.81 -2.10
CA SER A 66 6.21 -5.89 -3.09
C SER A 66 5.68 -4.47 -2.91
N ARG A 67 6.43 -3.51 -3.43
CA ARG A 67 6.10 -2.08 -3.54
C ARG A 67 5.97 -1.71 -5.01
N MET A 68 5.04 -0.82 -5.32
CA MET A 68 4.89 -0.21 -6.63
C MET A 68 4.66 1.29 -6.48
N ASN A 69 5.27 2.10 -7.34
CA ASN A 69 5.01 3.54 -7.38
C ASN A 69 3.71 3.81 -8.14
N LYS A 70 2.78 4.54 -7.52
CA LYS A 70 1.45 4.87 -8.06
C LYS A 70 1.50 5.93 -9.17
N ASP A 71 2.51 6.80 -9.13
CA ASP A 71 2.61 7.96 -10.02
C ASP A 71 3.24 7.60 -11.37
N VAL A 72 3.76 6.38 -11.53
CA VAL A 72 4.41 5.91 -12.75
C VAL A 72 3.59 4.76 -13.33
N ALA A 73 2.97 5.00 -14.49
CA ALA A 73 2.05 4.05 -15.15
C ALA A 73 2.65 2.65 -15.40
N ASP A 74 3.98 2.57 -15.52
CA ASP A 74 4.76 1.34 -15.70
C ASP A 74 5.82 1.16 -14.60
N ALA A 75 5.50 1.57 -13.36
CA ALA A 75 6.41 1.37 -12.23
C ALA A 75 6.84 -0.10 -12.14
N ALA A 76 8.16 -0.32 -12.14
CA ALA A 76 8.70 -1.63 -11.86
C ALA A 76 8.28 -2.07 -10.44
N VAL A 77 7.74 -3.28 -10.33
CA VAL A 77 7.41 -3.89 -9.04
C VAL A 77 8.71 -4.17 -8.29
N GLN A 78 8.88 -3.54 -7.13
CA GLN A 78 10.01 -3.78 -6.25
C GLN A 78 9.64 -4.83 -5.21
N VAL A 79 10.25 -6.01 -5.28
CA VAL A 79 10.09 -7.03 -4.23
C VAL A 79 10.92 -6.62 -3.01
N VAL A 80 10.27 -6.52 -1.85
CA VAL A 80 10.91 -6.12 -0.58
C VAL A 80 10.97 -7.24 0.44
N PHE A 81 10.20 -8.29 0.23
CA PHE A 81 10.30 -9.54 0.97
C PHE A 81 9.88 -10.68 0.04
N ASP A 82 10.70 -11.72 0.01
CA ASP A 82 10.42 -12.97 -0.69
C ASP A 82 10.97 -14.10 0.17
N SER A 83 10.07 -14.98 0.62
CA SER A 83 10.42 -16.12 1.43
C SER A 83 9.65 -17.33 0.96
N THR A 84 10.42 -18.33 0.53
CA THR A 84 9.90 -19.64 0.17
C THR A 84 10.51 -20.70 1.08
N PHE A 85 9.67 -21.58 1.64
CA PHE A 85 10.13 -22.70 2.46
C PHE A 85 9.26 -23.94 2.25
N THR A 86 9.86 -25.11 2.46
CA THR A 86 9.20 -26.40 2.28
C THR A 86 9.16 -27.17 3.59
N MET A 87 8.02 -27.76 3.92
CA MET A 87 7.82 -28.60 5.11
C MET A 87 6.88 -29.76 4.82
N ALA A 88 6.91 -30.79 5.67
CA ALA A 88 5.96 -31.90 5.56
C ALA A 88 4.57 -31.47 6.05
N LEU A 89 3.49 -32.05 5.52
CA LEU A 89 2.11 -31.75 5.90
C LEU A 89 1.88 -31.92 7.40
N LYS A 90 2.48 -32.95 8.01
CA LYS A 90 2.41 -33.20 9.46
C LYS A 90 3.05 -32.11 10.32
N ASP A 91 3.99 -31.34 9.74
CA ASP A 91 4.72 -30.28 10.46
C ASP A 91 4.00 -28.93 10.34
N ILE A 92 2.96 -28.83 9.50
CA ILE A 92 2.15 -27.62 9.39
C ILE A 92 1.29 -27.50 10.64
N PRO A 93 1.39 -26.39 11.38
CA PRO A 93 0.56 -26.20 12.56
C PRO A 93 -0.91 -26.01 12.18
N VAL A 94 -1.81 -26.51 13.02
CA VAL A 94 -3.24 -26.14 12.96
C VAL A 94 -3.47 -24.72 13.47
N ARG A 95 -4.65 -24.14 13.21
CA ARG A 95 -4.99 -22.74 13.53
C ARG A 95 -4.61 -22.26 14.93
N ALA A 96 -4.71 -23.11 15.95
CA ALA A 96 -4.36 -22.77 17.34
C ALA A 96 -2.86 -22.52 17.55
N ASN A 97 -2.00 -23.18 16.77
CA ASN A 97 -0.54 -23.15 16.89
C ASN A 97 0.13 -22.53 15.65
N ARG A 98 -0.62 -21.73 14.89
CA ARG A 98 -0.19 -21.14 13.61
C ARG A 98 1.18 -20.47 13.69
N LEU A 99 1.93 -20.58 12.60
CA LEU A 99 3.23 -19.95 12.46
C LEU A 99 3.04 -18.46 12.16
N TYR A 100 3.67 -17.60 12.98
CA TYR A 100 3.66 -16.16 12.81
C TYR A 100 4.97 -15.66 12.20
N ILE A 101 4.91 -15.04 11.04
CA ILE A 101 6.05 -14.40 10.38
C ILE A 101 5.76 -12.91 10.27
N ARG A 102 6.48 -12.09 11.04
CA ARG A 102 6.34 -10.63 11.05
C ARG A 102 7.42 -9.98 10.20
N LYS A 103 7.04 -9.07 9.30
CA LYS A 103 7.94 -8.31 8.44
C LYS A 103 7.55 -6.85 8.40
N THR A 104 8.52 -5.98 8.70
CA THR A 104 8.37 -4.53 8.63
C THR A 104 8.98 -4.02 7.34
N ILE A 105 8.23 -3.18 6.64
CA ILE A 105 8.57 -2.49 5.41
C ILE A 105 8.82 -1.03 5.82
N PRO A 106 10.06 -0.56 5.77
CA PRO A 106 10.38 0.77 6.26
C PRO A 106 9.92 1.86 5.29
N ALA A 107 9.52 3.00 5.84
CA ALA A 107 9.31 4.27 5.13
C ALA A 107 8.45 4.15 3.86
N VAL A 108 7.24 3.61 3.99
CA VAL A 108 6.23 3.57 2.93
C VAL A 108 5.51 4.91 2.86
N LEU A 109 5.54 5.54 1.69
CA LEU A 109 4.85 6.78 1.42
C LEU A 109 3.48 6.48 0.78
N ASP A 110 2.43 6.31 1.59
CA ASP A 110 1.12 5.82 1.15
C ASP A 110 0.49 6.61 0.00
N SER A 111 0.80 7.91 -0.13
CA SER A 111 0.31 8.74 -1.23
C SER A 111 0.95 8.40 -2.58
N LYS A 112 2.17 7.87 -2.59
CA LYS A 112 2.94 7.58 -3.82
C LYS A 112 3.21 6.11 -4.05
N GLU A 113 2.99 5.26 -3.04
CA GLU A 113 3.34 3.85 -3.09
C GLU A 113 2.15 2.97 -2.76
N GLU A 114 2.08 1.83 -3.45
CA GLU A 114 1.21 0.71 -3.14
C GLU A 114 2.05 -0.46 -2.66
N VAL A 115 1.60 -1.12 -1.59
CA VAL A 115 2.22 -2.34 -1.08
C VAL A 115 1.30 -3.51 -1.39
N HIS A 116 1.82 -4.50 -2.10
CA HIS A 116 1.11 -5.75 -2.38
C HIS A 116 1.70 -6.87 -1.53
N ILE A 117 0.82 -7.75 -1.07
CA ILE A 117 1.15 -8.91 -0.25
C ILE A 117 0.65 -10.15 -0.98
N GLY A 118 1.57 -11.03 -1.35
CA GLY A 118 1.30 -12.33 -1.92
C GLY A 118 1.50 -13.42 -0.88
N THR A 119 0.57 -14.37 -0.81
CA THR A 119 0.72 -15.60 -0.05
C THR A 119 0.26 -16.77 -0.88
N GLY A 120 1.03 -17.86 -0.90
CA GLY A 120 0.66 -19.05 -1.64
C GLY A 120 1.29 -20.31 -1.08
N TYR A 121 0.82 -21.43 -1.58
CA TYR A 121 1.44 -22.72 -1.36
C TYR A 121 1.27 -23.63 -2.57
N THR A 122 2.24 -24.50 -2.78
CA THR A 122 2.22 -25.56 -3.76
C THR A 122 2.22 -26.90 -3.05
N TYR A 123 1.27 -27.75 -3.41
CA TYR A 123 1.16 -29.12 -2.96
C TYR A 123 0.96 -30.02 -4.17
N ARG A 124 1.88 -30.99 -4.35
CA ARG A 124 1.96 -31.83 -5.55
C ARG A 124 2.02 -30.97 -6.82
N GLN A 125 1.04 -31.09 -7.71
CA GLN A 125 0.94 -30.36 -8.99
C GLN A 125 -0.01 -29.16 -8.92
N SER A 126 -0.51 -28.83 -7.73
CA SER A 126 -1.47 -27.74 -7.53
C SER A 126 -0.83 -26.58 -6.77
N SER A 127 -1.10 -25.36 -7.24
CA SER A 127 -0.67 -24.13 -6.59
C SER A 127 -1.89 -23.30 -6.23
N PHE A 128 -1.86 -22.75 -5.02
CA PHE A 128 -2.91 -21.90 -4.48
C PHE A 128 -2.27 -20.60 -4.02
N GLY A 129 -2.94 -19.47 -4.27
CA GLY A 129 -2.40 -18.18 -3.89
C GLY A 129 -3.47 -17.11 -3.76
N LYS A 130 -3.14 -16.08 -2.99
CA LYS A 130 -3.94 -14.86 -2.83
C LYS A 130 -3.00 -13.66 -2.85
N ASN A 131 -3.45 -12.62 -3.55
CA ASN A 131 -2.81 -11.32 -3.55
C ASN A 131 -3.76 -10.30 -2.94
N GLN A 132 -3.21 -9.36 -2.18
CA GLN A 132 -3.97 -8.28 -1.57
C GLN A 132 -3.11 -7.03 -1.42
N THR A 133 -3.75 -5.87 -1.44
CA THR A 133 -3.09 -4.60 -1.17
C THR A 133 -3.07 -4.32 0.34
N PHE A 134 -1.99 -3.71 0.82
CA PHE A 134 -1.90 -3.13 2.17
C PHE A 134 -2.65 -1.79 2.19
N PRO A 135 -3.67 -1.61 3.05
CA PRO A 135 -4.44 -0.36 3.09
C PRO A 135 -3.60 0.87 3.48
N ALA A 136 -3.91 2.01 2.86
CA ALA A 136 -3.33 3.28 3.25
C ALA A 136 -3.74 3.66 4.69
N GLY A 137 -2.86 4.34 5.41
CA GLY A 137 -3.09 4.77 6.80
C GLY A 137 -3.03 3.65 7.85
N GLN A 138 -2.90 2.38 7.44
CA GLN A 138 -2.66 1.27 8.36
C GLN A 138 -1.16 1.03 8.57
N GLN A 139 -0.79 0.78 9.83
CA GLN A 139 0.59 0.44 10.23
C GLN A 139 0.82 -1.07 10.37
N GLU A 140 -0.19 -1.87 10.74
CA GLU A 140 -0.08 -3.32 10.81
C GLU A 140 -1.24 -3.99 10.05
N LYS A 141 -0.91 -5.02 9.28
CA LYS A 141 -1.89 -5.89 8.61
C LYS A 141 -1.57 -7.35 8.85
N GLN A 142 -2.58 -8.11 9.28
CA GLN A 142 -2.49 -9.55 9.45
C GLN A 142 -3.02 -10.27 8.19
N VAL A 143 -2.36 -11.36 7.81
CA VAL A 143 -2.64 -12.11 6.58
C VAL A 143 -2.65 -13.59 6.89
N GLU A 144 -3.75 -14.27 6.60
CA GLU A 144 -3.88 -15.71 6.81
C GLU A 144 -3.54 -16.47 5.52
N LEU A 145 -2.61 -17.40 5.61
CA LEU A 145 -2.38 -18.46 4.62
C LEU A 145 -2.88 -19.78 5.21
N ILE A 146 -3.98 -20.27 4.65
CA ILE A 146 -4.62 -21.53 5.05
C ILE A 146 -4.23 -22.60 4.04
N ILE A 147 -3.58 -23.67 4.50
CA ILE A 147 -3.21 -24.84 3.70
C ILE A 147 -4.33 -25.87 3.83
N TYR A 148 -4.84 -26.34 2.69
CA TYR A 148 -6.00 -27.23 2.59
C TYR A 148 -5.59 -28.66 2.22
#